data_AF-A0A6N8A9K5-F1
#
_entry.id   AF-A0A6N8A9K5-F1
#
_cell.length_a   1.000
_cell.length_b   1.000
_cell.length_c   1.000
_cell.angle_alpha   90.00
_cell.angle_beta   90.00
_cell.angle_gamma   90.00
#
_symmetry.space_group_name_H-M   'P 1'
#
loop_
_entity.id
_entity.type
_entity.pdbx_description
1 polymer ?
#
loop_
_entity_poly.entity_id
_entity_poly.type
_entity_poly.pdbx_seq_one_letter_code
_entity_poly.pdbx_strand_id
1 'polypeptide(L)'
;MPRKPEYDRDALIAQARDIFWRQGWAGTSLKDLERELKLKPGSFYAAFGSKDALYGLALERYAQEGIARLKALADKLGPLEALKAQPRLVIEASDAPAKACMLAKTYAELQAKDHALAEAAGIHMAEMKACFADLFRRAQEAGDIASDHDPNRLATRYQSDLLGLRLSAERKDVNAQEIAADIATDIDQL
;
A
#
# COMPACT_ATOMS: atom_id res chain seq x y z
N MET A 1 -10.60 19.69 36.37
CA MET A 1 -9.65 19.38 35.28
C MET A 1 -10.43 19.27 33.98
N PRO A 2 -10.08 19.96 32.89
CA PRO A 2 -10.80 19.80 31.63
C PRO A 2 -10.52 18.40 31.08
N ARG A 3 -11.57 17.59 30.94
CA ARG A 3 -11.53 16.26 30.33
C ARG A 3 -11.13 16.45 28.87
N LYS A 4 -9.92 16.01 28.48
CA LYS A 4 -9.51 15.96 27.07
C LYS A 4 -10.58 15.14 26.33
N PRO A 5 -11.09 15.60 25.17
CA PRO A 5 -11.88 14.73 24.33
C PRO A 5 -10.99 13.53 23.97
N GLU A 6 -11.39 12.34 24.36
CA GLU A 6 -10.80 11.09 23.89
C GLU A 6 -11.24 10.92 22.43
N TYR A 7 -10.46 11.49 21.53
CA TYR A 7 -10.55 11.13 20.13
C TYR A 7 -9.86 9.78 19.95
N ASP A 8 -10.52 8.86 19.24
CA ASP A 8 -9.88 7.62 18.80
C ASP A 8 -8.78 7.98 17.79
N ARG A 9 -7.54 7.95 18.27
CA ARG A 9 -6.36 8.31 17.48
C ARG A 9 -6.22 7.41 16.25
N ASP A 10 -6.51 6.12 16.38
CA ASP A 10 -6.34 5.17 15.29
C ASP A 10 -7.41 5.38 14.22
N ALA A 11 -8.64 5.69 14.62
CA ALA A 11 -9.70 6.09 13.69
C ALA A 11 -9.35 7.38 12.92
N LEU A 12 -8.67 8.33 13.57
CA LEU A 12 -8.20 9.56 12.91
C LEU A 12 -7.06 9.27 11.92
N ILE A 13 -6.12 8.37 12.25
CA ILE A 13 -5.06 7.96 11.32
C ILE A 13 -5.66 7.23 10.12
N ALA A 14 -6.68 6.39 10.31
CA ALA A 14 -7.39 5.72 9.21
C ALA A 14 -8.07 6.72 8.25
N GLN A 15 -8.74 7.74 8.80
CA GLN A 15 -9.34 8.81 7.99
C GLN A 15 -8.27 9.64 7.26
N ALA A 16 -7.16 9.95 7.94
CA ALA A 16 -6.03 10.66 7.34
C ALA A 16 -5.40 9.86 6.20
N ARG A 17 -5.21 8.54 6.37
CA ARG A 17 -4.78 7.61 5.32
C ARG A 17 -5.65 7.76 4.09
N ASP A 18 -6.97 7.80 4.24
CA ASP A 18 -7.88 7.85 3.09
C ASP A 18 -7.78 9.14 2.28
N ILE A 19 -7.76 10.28 2.95
CA ILE A 19 -7.61 11.56 2.25
C ILE A 19 -6.22 11.70 1.61
N PHE A 20 -5.17 11.28 2.30
CA PHE A 20 -3.81 11.31 1.74
C PHE A 20 -3.62 10.32 0.60
N TRP A 21 -4.25 9.15 0.65
CA TRP A 21 -4.17 8.18 -0.44
C TRP A 21 -4.84 8.75 -1.71
N ARG A 22 -5.99 9.43 -1.56
CA ARG A 22 -6.64 10.15 -2.68
C ARG A 22 -5.76 11.26 -3.23
N GLN A 23 -5.32 12.19 -2.37
CA GLN A 23 -4.82 13.50 -2.81
C GLN A 23 -3.28 13.60 -2.86
N GLY A 24 -2.54 12.68 -2.25
CA GLY A 24 -1.10 12.79 -2.10
C GLY A 24 -0.69 13.70 -0.94
N TRP A 25 0.61 13.86 -0.70
CA TRP A 25 1.09 14.67 0.43
C TRP A 25 0.91 16.16 0.15
N ALA A 26 1.34 16.67 -0.99
CA ALA A 26 1.22 18.08 -1.35
C ALA A 26 -0.22 18.49 -1.63
N GLY A 27 -1.04 17.57 -2.16
CA GLY A 27 -2.44 17.82 -2.50
C GLY A 27 -3.37 17.95 -1.30
N THR A 28 -2.96 17.50 -0.10
CA THR A 28 -3.77 17.63 1.12
C THR A 28 -3.27 18.79 1.98
N SER A 29 -4.13 19.79 2.19
CA SER A 29 -3.86 20.93 3.06
C SER A 29 -4.25 20.66 4.51
N LEU A 30 -3.75 21.48 5.45
CA LEU A 30 -4.21 21.43 6.85
C LEU A 30 -5.71 21.68 6.98
N LYS A 31 -6.29 22.56 6.16
CA LYS A 31 -7.74 22.81 6.15
C LYS A 31 -8.54 21.58 5.73
N ASP A 32 -8.00 20.78 4.81
CA ASP A 32 -8.62 19.53 4.41
C ASP A 32 -8.59 18.50 5.54
N LEU A 33 -7.47 18.40 6.26
CA LEU A 33 -7.34 17.54 7.44
C LEU A 33 -8.25 17.98 8.59
N GLU A 34 -8.32 19.27 8.89
CA GLU A 34 -9.24 19.79 9.92
C GLU A 34 -10.70 19.44 9.61
N ARG A 35 -11.09 19.56 8.33
CA ARG A 35 -12.44 19.23 7.84
C ARG A 35 -12.70 17.72 7.90
N GLU A 36 -11.80 16.90 7.38
CA GLU A 36 -11.95 15.45 7.32
C GLU A 36 -11.96 14.83 8.73
N LEU A 37 -10.99 15.22 9.56
CA LEU A 37 -10.78 14.69 10.91
C LEU A 37 -11.70 15.33 11.95
N LYS A 38 -12.44 16.38 11.57
CA LYS A 38 -13.29 17.19 12.46
C LYS A 38 -12.51 17.71 13.68
N LEU A 39 -11.25 18.10 13.46
CA LEU A 39 -10.37 18.66 14.48
C LEU A 39 -10.18 20.15 14.29
N LYS A 40 -10.14 20.89 15.40
CA LYS A 40 -9.66 22.27 15.41
C LYS A 40 -8.13 22.28 15.26
N PRO A 41 -7.52 23.36 14.70
CA PRO A 41 -6.07 23.43 14.48
C PRO A 41 -5.25 23.07 15.73
N GLY A 42 -5.60 23.65 16.90
CA GLY A 42 -4.91 23.35 18.15
C GLY A 42 -4.98 21.88 18.58
N SER A 43 -6.12 21.21 18.35
CA SER A 43 -6.28 19.79 18.64
C SER A 43 -5.48 18.91 17.68
N PHE A 44 -5.41 19.31 16.40
CA PHE A 44 -4.60 18.62 15.40
C PHE A 44 -3.13 18.62 15.79
N TYR A 45 -2.57 19.79 16.08
CA TYR A 45 -1.17 19.92 16.48
C TYR A 45 -0.88 19.20 17.80
N ALA A 46 -1.80 19.27 18.77
CA ALA A 46 -1.65 18.54 20.03
C ALA A 46 -1.69 17.01 19.84
N ALA A 47 -2.43 16.50 18.84
CA ALA A 47 -2.51 15.07 18.57
C ALA A 47 -1.32 14.58 17.72
N PHE A 48 -0.99 15.28 16.64
CA PHE A 48 -0.09 14.75 15.61
C PHE A 48 1.20 15.54 15.43
N GLY A 49 1.29 16.75 15.98
CA GLY A 49 2.49 17.60 15.88
C GLY A 49 2.67 18.27 14.51
N SER A 50 2.54 17.54 13.40
CA SER A 50 2.63 18.11 12.05
C SER A 50 1.86 17.28 11.02
N LYS A 51 1.68 17.84 9.82
CA LYS A 51 1.15 17.10 8.67
C LYS A 51 2.04 15.90 8.33
N ASP A 52 3.35 16.08 8.38
CA ASP A 52 4.32 15.05 8.01
C ASP A 52 4.29 13.88 9.01
N ALA A 53 4.19 14.19 10.30
CA ALA A 53 4.05 13.18 11.33
C ALA A 53 2.75 12.37 11.16
N LEU A 54 1.62 13.03 10.87
CA LEU A 54 0.38 12.32 10.56
C LEU A 54 0.48 11.50 9.26
N TYR A 55 1.13 12.03 8.23
CA TYR A 55 1.32 11.32 6.97
C TYR A 55 2.19 10.07 7.14
N GLY A 56 3.25 10.14 7.95
CA GLY A 56 4.08 8.99 8.29
C GLY A 56 3.26 7.88 8.98
N LEU A 57 2.43 8.25 9.96
CA LEU A 57 1.51 7.30 10.61
C LEU A 57 0.50 6.69 9.61
N ALA A 58 0.03 7.48 8.65
CA ALA A 58 -0.87 7.01 7.60
C ALA A 58 -0.18 6.06 6.61
N LEU A 59 1.10 6.30 6.26
CA LEU A 59 1.90 5.39 5.42
C LEU A 59 2.14 4.06 6.12
N GLU A 60 2.53 4.09 7.39
CA GLU A 60 2.72 2.91 8.22
C GLU A 60 1.43 2.08 8.24
N ARG A 61 0.30 2.72 8.58
CA ARG A 61 -1.00 2.06 8.61
C ARG A 61 -1.34 1.42 7.26
N TYR A 62 -1.17 2.16 6.17
CA TYR A 62 -1.40 1.66 4.82
C TYR A 62 -0.57 0.41 4.50
N ALA A 63 0.73 0.44 4.84
CA ALA A 63 1.64 -0.66 4.60
C ALA A 63 1.25 -1.91 5.39
N GLN A 64 0.98 -1.76 6.69
CA GLN A 64 0.59 -2.86 7.56
C GLN A 64 -0.74 -3.49 7.16
N GLU A 65 -1.73 -2.69 6.75
CA GLU A 65 -3.00 -3.21 6.21
C GLU A 65 -2.80 -3.95 4.88
N GLY A 66 -1.85 -3.52 4.04
CA GLY A 66 -1.45 -4.26 2.85
C GLY A 66 -0.87 -5.63 3.20
N ILE A 67 0.11 -5.67 4.12
CA ILE A 67 0.79 -6.89 4.55
C ILE A 67 -0.20 -7.85 5.20
N ALA A 68 -1.08 -7.35 6.07
CA ALA A 68 -2.11 -8.15 6.73
C ALA A 68 -3.07 -8.79 5.72
N ARG A 69 -3.51 -8.04 4.69
CA ARG A 69 -4.36 -8.57 3.62
C ARG A 69 -3.66 -9.67 2.82
N LEU A 70 -2.39 -9.47 2.44
CA LEU A 70 -1.62 -10.48 1.72
C LEU A 70 -1.45 -11.75 2.56
N LYS A 71 -1.12 -11.62 3.85
CA LYS A 71 -0.98 -12.76 4.77
C LYS A 71 -2.29 -13.53 4.90
N ALA A 72 -3.41 -12.83 5.15
CA ALA A 72 -4.72 -13.46 5.24
C ALA A 72 -5.12 -14.18 3.94
N LEU A 73 -4.74 -13.62 2.78
CA LEU A 73 -4.96 -14.26 1.49
C LEU A 73 -4.14 -15.55 1.33
N ALA A 74 -2.87 -15.52 1.70
CA ALA A 74 -1.97 -16.67 1.69
C ALA A 74 -2.40 -17.77 2.67
N ASP A 75 -2.88 -17.41 3.85
CA ASP A 75 -3.40 -18.36 4.83
C ASP A 75 -4.67 -19.07 4.31
N LYS A 76 -5.46 -18.36 3.50
CA LYS A 76 -6.70 -18.90 2.93
C LYS A 76 -6.48 -19.76 1.69
N LEU A 77 -5.57 -19.35 0.79
CA LEU A 77 -5.45 -19.94 -0.55
C LEU A 77 -4.16 -20.75 -0.75
N GLY A 78 -3.17 -20.58 0.13
CA GLY A 78 -1.79 -21.02 -0.13
C GLY A 78 -0.95 -19.94 -0.82
N PRO A 79 0.37 -20.15 -0.89
CA PRO A 79 1.32 -19.13 -1.33
C PRO A 79 1.17 -18.74 -2.80
N LEU A 80 1.16 -19.73 -3.72
CA LEU A 80 1.09 -19.46 -5.15
C LEU A 80 -0.26 -18.85 -5.55
N GLU A 81 -1.36 -19.42 -5.05
CA GLU A 81 -2.71 -18.94 -5.35
C GLU A 81 -2.98 -17.55 -4.78
N ALA A 82 -2.38 -17.19 -3.64
CA ALA A 82 -2.44 -15.81 -3.15
C ALA A 82 -1.71 -14.83 -4.08
N LEU A 83 -0.52 -15.19 -4.59
CA LEU A 83 0.21 -14.37 -5.57
C LEU A 83 -0.58 -14.21 -6.88
N LYS A 84 -1.32 -15.24 -7.31
CA LYS A 84 -2.18 -15.19 -8.50
C LYS A 84 -3.46 -14.39 -8.30
N ALA A 85 -4.05 -14.42 -7.10
CA ALA A 85 -5.29 -13.70 -6.79
C ALA A 85 -5.07 -12.21 -6.50
N GLN A 86 -3.93 -11.86 -5.92
CA GLN A 86 -3.61 -10.49 -5.47
C GLN A 86 -3.74 -9.40 -6.55
N PRO A 87 -3.29 -9.57 -7.82
CA PRO A 87 -3.42 -8.55 -8.87
C PRO A 87 -4.85 -8.09 -9.08
N ARG A 88 -5.82 -9.02 -9.11
CA ARG A 88 -7.24 -8.69 -9.25
C ARG A 88 -7.77 -7.96 -8.03
N LEU A 89 -7.45 -8.45 -6.83
CA LEU A 89 -7.93 -7.87 -5.57
C LEU A 89 -7.48 -6.41 -5.39
N VAL A 90 -6.24 -6.08 -5.77
CA VAL A 90 -5.73 -4.70 -5.62
C VAL A 90 -6.39 -3.69 -6.57
N ILE A 91 -7.00 -4.14 -7.68
CA ILE A 91 -7.72 -3.27 -8.61
C ILE A 91 -9.24 -3.32 -8.39
N GLU A 92 -9.79 -4.38 -7.81
CA GLU A 92 -11.23 -4.55 -7.56
C GLU A 92 -11.70 -3.99 -6.21
N ALA A 93 -10.79 -3.73 -5.27
CA ALA A 93 -11.13 -3.16 -3.95
C ALA A 93 -11.94 -1.85 -4.11
N SER A 94 -13.25 -1.94 -3.88
CA SER A 94 -14.21 -0.86 -4.10
C SER A 94 -14.25 0.12 -2.93
N ASP A 95 -13.81 -0.32 -1.77
CA ASP A 95 -13.60 0.46 -0.55
C ASP A 95 -12.26 1.22 -0.56
N ALA A 96 -11.35 0.89 -1.46
CA ALA A 96 -10.06 1.57 -1.59
C ALA A 96 -10.26 3.04 -2.05
N PRO A 97 -9.70 4.02 -1.33
CA PRO A 97 -9.83 5.44 -1.68
C PRO A 97 -9.26 5.80 -3.06
N ALA A 98 -8.25 5.07 -3.54
CA ALA A 98 -7.65 5.20 -4.86
C ALA A 98 -7.05 3.85 -5.29
N LYS A 99 -6.80 3.67 -6.59
CA LYS A 99 -6.18 2.44 -7.12
C LYS A 99 -4.67 2.52 -7.06
N ALA A 100 -4.08 3.66 -7.43
CA ALA A 100 -2.63 3.87 -7.38
C ALA A 100 -2.07 3.65 -5.97
N CYS A 101 -0.88 3.05 -5.90
CA CYS A 101 -0.22 2.74 -4.63
C CYS A 101 0.18 4.02 -3.89
N MET A 102 -0.21 4.16 -2.62
CA MET A 102 0.13 5.34 -1.81
C MET A 102 1.64 5.47 -1.63
N LEU A 103 2.34 4.37 -1.29
CA LEU A 103 3.80 4.36 -1.12
C LEU A 103 4.53 4.83 -2.38
N ALA A 104 4.13 4.31 -3.54
CA ALA A 104 4.74 4.68 -4.82
C ALA A 104 4.49 6.15 -5.18
N LYS A 105 3.27 6.66 -4.93
CA LYS A 105 2.95 8.08 -5.10
C LYS A 105 3.83 8.95 -4.20
N THR A 106 3.95 8.60 -2.91
CA THR A 106 4.79 9.34 -1.96
C THR A 106 6.25 9.34 -2.37
N TYR A 107 6.80 8.18 -2.73
CA TYR A 107 8.18 8.07 -3.18
C TYR A 107 8.44 8.94 -4.41
N ALA A 108 7.60 8.80 -5.44
CA ALA A 108 7.73 9.59 -6.68
C ALA A 108 7.57 11.10 -6.44
N GLU A 109 6.68 11.50 -5.52
CA GLU A 109 6.40 12.90 -5.21
C GLU A 109 7.56 13.58 -4.45
N LEU A 110 8.21 12.84 -3.55
CA LEU A 110 9.05 13.44 -2.51
C LEU A 110 10.54 13.07 -2.59
N GLN A 111 10.91 12.03 -3.36
CA GLN A 111 12.30 11.58 -3.46
C GLN A 111 13.24 12.66 -4.02
N ALA A 112 12.78 13.44 -5.01
CA ALA A 112 13.59 14.51 -5.60
C ALA A 112 13.88 15.68 -4.63
N LYS A 113 13.27 15.68 -3.44
CA LYS A 113 13.46 16.67 -2.38
C LYS A 113 14.19 16.10 -1.16
N ASP A 114 14.68 14.86 -1.25
CA ASP A 114 15.32 14.14 -0.14
C ASP A 114 14.46 14.16 1.14
N HIS A 115 13.14 14.06 0.98
CA HIS A 115 12.21 14.15 2.10
C HIS A 115 12.13 12.81 2.85
N ALA A 116 12.12 12.84 4.18
CA ALA A 116 12.08 11.63 5.03
C ALA A 116 10.88 10.70 4.75
N LEU A 117 9.75 11.25 4.29
CA LEU A 117 8.58 10.44 3.90
C LEU A 117 8.82 9.58 2.64
N ALA A 118 9.73 9.99 1.75
CA ALA A 118 10.13 9.16 0.61
C ALA A 118 10.94 7.94 1.08
N GLU A 119 11.88 8.15 2.01
CA GLU A 119 12.64 7.07 2.64
C GLU A 119 11.70 6.08 3.35
N ALA A 120 10.77 6.58 4.16
CA ALA A 120 9.77 5.76 4.83
C ALA A 120 8.91 4.94 3.84
N ALA A 121 8.47 5.55 2.73
CA ALA A 121 7.74 4.84 1.69
C ALA A 121 8.58 3.73 1.05
N GLY A 122 9.88 3.99 0.79
CA GLY A 122 10.83 3.01 0.28
C GLY A 122 11.02 1.81 1.21
N ILE A 123 11.13 2.05 2.52
CA ILE A 123 11.22 1.01 3.55
C ILE A 123 9.97 0.10 3.51
N HIS A 124 8.77 0.68 3.51
CA HIS A 124 7.53 -0.11 3.44
C HIS A 124 7.37 -0.88 2.12
N MET A 125 7.85 -0.33 1.00
CA MET A 125 7.90 -1.07 -0.26
C MET A 125 8.85 -2.26 -0.15
N ALA A 126 10.01 -2.11 0.51
CA ALA A 126 10.94 -3.21 0.74
C ALA A 126 10.35 -4.29 1.66
N GLU A 127 9.61 -3.92 2.69
CA GLU A 127 8.90 -4.85 3.60
C GLU A 127 7.84 -5.67 2.86
N MET A 128 7.01 -5.02 2.04
CA MET A 128 6.03 -5.71 1.21
C MET A 128 6.70 -6.66 0.20
N LYS A 129 7.81 -6.23 -0.41
CA LYS A 129 8.60 -7.08 -1.32
C LYS A 129 9.13 -8.33 -0.61
N ALA A 130 9.61 -8.18 0.63
CA ALA A 130 10.07 -9.31 1.43
C ALA A 130 8.94 -10.32 1.70
N CYS A 131 7.70 -9.83 1.89
CA CYS A 131 6.52 -10.70 2.00
C CYS A 131 6.25 -11.47 0.69
N PHE A 132 6.37 -10.83 -0.48
CA PHE A 132 6.25 -11.56 -1.76
C PHE A 132 7.36 -12.61 -1.93
N ALA A 133 8.60 -12.28 -1.55
CA ALA A 133 9.73 -13.22 -1.65
C ALA A 133 9.53 -14.45 -0.75
N ASP A 134 8.92 -14.26 0.42
CA ASP A 134 8.54 -15.35 1.30
C ASP A 134 7.48 -16.27 0.67
N LEU A 135 6.45 -15.69 0.02
CA LEU A 135 5.45 -16.49 -0.67
C LEU A 135 6.03 -17.29 -1.84
N PHE A 136 6.91 -16.70 -2.65
CA PHE A 136 7.60 -17.44 -3.71
C PHE A 136 8.47 -18.58 -3.15
N ARG A 137 9.21 -18.35 -2.05
CA ARG A 137 9.98 -19.42 -1.40
C ARG A 137 9.10 -20.57 -0.91
N ARG A 138 7.97 -20.24 -0.27
CA ARG A 138 7.00 -21.23 0.23
C ARG A 138 6.34 -22.01 -0.92
N ALA A 139 6.11 -21.36 -2.07
CA ALA A 139 5.62 -22.04 -3.27
C ALA A 139 6.68 -23.01 -3.84
N GLN A 140 7.97 -22.66 -3.84
CA GLN A 140 9.05 -23.59 -4.19
C GLN A 140 9.12 -24.78 -3.23
N GLU A 141 9.02 -24.54 -1.92
CA GLU A 141 9.02 -25.59 -0.89
C GLU A 141 7.84 -26.55 -1.03
N ALA A 142 6.69 -26.06 -1.52
CA ALA A 142 5.51 -26.86 -1.84
C ALA A 142 5.62 -27.62 -3.17
N GLY A 143 6.61 -27.30 -4.00
CA GLY A 143 6.77 -27.87 -5.35
C GLY A 143 5.85 -27.25 -6.41
N ASP A 144 5.24 -26.10 -6.11
CA ASP A 144 4.33 -25.40 -7.02
C ASP A 144 5.08 -24.65 -8.14
N ILE A 145 6.33 -24.28 -7.92
CA ILE A 145 7.21 -23.59 -8.88
C ILE A 145 8.63 -24.17 -8.83
N ALA A 146 9.40 -24.00 -9.90
CA ALA A 146 10.75 -24.56 -10.03
C ALA A 146 11.75 -23.91 -9.06
N SER A 147 12.68 -24.72 -8.54
CA SER A 147 13.65 -24.31 -7.52
C SER A 147 14.83 -23.48 -8.06
N ASP A 148 14.98 -23.35 -9.38
CA ASP A 148 16.04 -22.59 -10.04
C ASP A 148 15.72 -21.10 -10.17
N HIS A 149 14.48 -20.70 -9.90
CA HIS A 149 14.09 -19.30 -9.77
C HIS A 149 14.60 -18.68 -8.45
N ASP A 150 15.07 -17.43 -8.51
CA ASP A 150 15.43 -16.65 -7.32
C ASP A 150 14.18 -15.91 -6.76
N PRO A 151 13.68 -16.26 -5.56
CA PRO A 151 12.50 -15.63 -4.97
C PRO A 151 12.61 -14.11 -4.81
N ASN A 152 13.80 -13.56 -4.57
CA ASN A 152 13.97 -12.11 -4.43
C ASN A 152 13.83 -11.41 -5.78
N ARG A 153 14.30 -12.03 -6.87
CA ARG A 153 14.14 -11.51 -8.23
C ARG A 153 12.68 -11.59 -8.67
N LEU A 154 12.01 -12.71 -8.40
CA LEU A 154 10.57 -12.86 -8.65
C LEU A 154 9.77 -11.80 -7.89
N ALA A 155 10.03 -11.62 -6.59
CA ALA A 155 9.36 -10.61 -5.78
C ALA A 155 9.59 -9.18 -6.27
N THR A 156 10.81 -8.87 -6.74
CA THR A 156 11.13 -7.55 -7.29
C THR A 156 10.33 -7.28 -8.57
N ARG A 157 10.31 -8.24 -9.51
CA ARG A 157 9.54 -8.13 -10.75
C ARG A 157 8.04 -8.02 -10.45
N TYR A 158 7.53 -8.92 -9.61
CA TYR A 158 6.12 -8.95 -9.22
C TYR A 158 5.66 -7.64 -8.56
N GLN A 159 6.49 -7.04 -7.70
CA GLN A 159 6.18 -5.72 -7.13
C GLN A 159 6.13 -4.64 -8.22
N SER A 160 7.07 -4.62 -9.16
CA SER A 160 7.04 -3.70 -10.30
C SER A 160 5.78 -3.85 -11.15
N ASP A 161 5.38 -5.09 -11.44
CA ASP A 161 4.18 -5.40 -12.22
C ASP A 161 2.91 -4.96 -11.50
N LEU A 162 2.81 -5.21 -10.18
CA LEU A 162 1.68 -4.73 -9.37
C LEU A 162 1.60 -3.20 -9.30
N LEU A 163 2.73 -2.50 -9.19
CA LEU A 163 2.74 -1.04 -9.20
C LEU A 163 2.29 -0.50 -10.55
N GLY A 164 2.79 -1.09 -11.65
CA GLY A 164 2.36 -0.78 -13.01
C GLY A 164 0.87 -1.03 -13.21
N LEU A 165 0.36 -2.19 -12.80
CA LEU A 165 -1.05 -2.56 -12.86
C LEU A 165 -1.93 -1.54 -12.12
N ARG A 166 -1.56 -1.16 -10.89
CA ARG A 166 -2.35 -0.23 -10.08
C ARG A 166 -2.39 1.18 -10.65
N LEU A 167 -1.33 1.61 -11.33
CA LEU A 167 -1.33 2.86 -12.09
C LEU A 167 -2.19 2.74 -13.36
N SER A 168 -2.06 1.64 -14.10
CA SER A 168 -2.89 1.34 -15.26
C SER A 168 -4.38 1.29 -14.92
N ALA A 169 -4.75 0.84 -13.72
CA ALA A 169 -6.13 0.84 -13.25
C ALA A 169 -6.74 2.25 -13.04
N GLU A 170 -5.92 3.29 -12.92
CA GLU A 170 -6.38 4.70 -12.90
C GLU A 170 -6.68 5.23 -14.32
N ARG A 171 -6.21 4.53 -15.35
CA ARG A 171 -6.33 4.94 -16.74
C ARG A 171 -7.57 4.32 -17.38
N LYS A 172 -8.45 5.17 -17.93
CA LYS A 172 -9.69 4.73 -18.58
C LYS A 172 -9.46 3.99 -19.90
N ASP A 173 -8.30 4.19 -20.53
CA ASP A 173 -7.93 3.62 -21.82
C ASP A 173 -7.20 2.26 -21.70
N VAL A 174 -7.01 1.74 -20.49
CA VAL A 174 -6.26 0.50 -20.25
C VAL A 174 -7.15 -0.56 -19.63
N ASN A 175 -7.09 -1.78 -20.17
CA ASN A 175 -7.77 -2.94 -19.59
C ASN A 175 -6.95 -3.53 -18.44
N ALA A 176 -7.06 -2.93 -17.25
CA ALA A 176 -6.33 -3.41 -16.08
C ALA A 176 -6.69 -4.85 -15.65
N GLN A 177 -7.89 -5.34 -16.00
CA GLN A 177 -8.30 -6.70 -15.70
C GLN A 177 -7.52 -7.74 -16.53
N GLU A 178 -7.21 -7.41 -17.77
CA GLU A 178 -6.37 -8.23 -18.64
C GLU A 178 -4.93 -8.27 -18.12
N ILE A 179 -4.34 -7.12 -17.76
CA ILE A 179 -3.01 -7.06 -17.13
C ILE A 179 -2.97 -7.90 -15.83
N ALA A 180 -4.01 -7.83 -15.01
CA ALA A 180 -4.09 -8.63 -13.78
C ALA A 180 -4.16 -10.15 -14.08
N ALA A 181 -4.85 -10.55 -15.15
CA ALA A 181 -4.90 -11.93 -15.59
C ALA A 181 -3.57 -12.42 -16.18
N ASP A 182 -2.88 -11.57 -16.94
CA ASP A 182 -1.56 -11.85 -17.50
C ASP A 182 -0.53 -12.08 -16.39
N ILE A 183 -0.49 -11.22 -15.37
CA ILE A 183 0.39 -11.39 -14.20
C ILE A 183 0.12 -12.75 -13.51
N ALA A 184 -1.14 -13.15 -13.37
CA ALA A 184 -1.47 -14.44 -12.76
C ALA A 184 -1.07 -15.63 -13.66
N THR A 185 -1.21 -15.49 -14.99
CA THR A 185 -0.84 -16.51 -15.97
C THR A 185 0.67 -16.69 -16.07
N ASP A 186 1.44 -15.60 -15.98
CA ASP A 186 2.90 -15.64 -15.99
C ASP A 186 3.45 -16.38 -14.76
N ILE A 187 2.73 -16.36 -13.63
CA ILE A 187 3.11 -17.12 -12.43
C ILE A 187 2.95 -18.64 -12.66
N ASP A 188 1.97 -19.08 -13.46
CA ASP A 188 1.76 -20.50 -13.78
C ASP A 188 2.87 -21.08 -14.68
N GLN A 189 3.75 -20.23 -15.21
CA GLN A 189 4.89 -20.62 -16.06
C GLN A 189 6.22 -20.70 -15.29
N LEU A 190 6.20 -20.48 -13.97
CA LEU A 190 7.34 -20.57 -13.05
C LEU A 190 7.55 -22.00 -12.52
#